data_AF-A0A1W0AQ44-F1
#
_entry.id   AF-A0A1W0AQ44-F1
#
_cell.length_a   1.000
_cell.length_b   1.000
_cell.length_c   1.000
_cell.angle_alpha   90.00
_cell.angle_beta   90.00
_cell.angle_gamma   90.00
#
_symmetry.space_group_name_H-M   'P 1'
#
loop_
_entity.id
_entity.type
_entity.pdbx_description
1 polymer ?
#
loop_
_entity_poly.entity_id
_entity_poly.type
_entity_poly.pdbx_seq_one_letter_code
_entity_poly.pdbx_strand_id
1 'polypeptide(L)'
;MDFNVVDRQETLVAGTVLRSPALAVEGPRRTKVEEAWKRNLARSLPGPPASAYVDHAPEINSYLTHIVGYRCGDLGDLQPGDVLARIPAGRFARFTLSGDDLGDTIVAVWRSIWDAEAAGRLVRSYTGDYERYPDERTVEVYVALADEPADG
;
A
#
# COMPACT_ATOMS: atom_id res chain seq x y z
N MET A 1 13.67 8.38 -8.90
CA MET A 1 12.22 8.57 -9.12
C MET A 1 11.75 9.70 -8.23
N ASP A 2 10.96 10.60 -8.81
CA ASP A 2 10.34 11.71 -8.09
C ASP A 2 8.95 11.30 -7.60
N PHE A 3 8.47 12.00 -6.56
CA PHE A 3 7.14 11.85 -6.01
C PHE A 3 6.51 13.23 -5.87
N ASN A 4 5.19 13.27 -5.82
CA ASN A 4 4.44 14.49 -5.52
C ASN A 4 3.71 14.32 -4.19
N VAL A 5 3.67 15.38 -3.39
CA VAL A 5 2.91 15.40 -2.13
C VAL A 5 1.44 15.68 -2.46
N VAL A 6 0.54 14.90 -1.86
CA VAL A 6 -0.91 15.04 -2.04
C VAL A 6 -1.63 14.92 -0.71
N ASP A 7 -2.71 15.68 -0.56
CA ASP A 7 -3.68 15.45 0.50
C ASP A 7 -4.64 14.35 0.08
N ARG A 8 -4.93 13.44 1.01
CA ARG A 8 -5.92 12.39 0.80
C ARG A 8 -6.90 12.31 1.95
N GLN A 9 -8.13 12.04 1.56
CA GLN A 9 -9.17 11.60 2.49
C GLN A 9 -8.89 10.18 2.96
N GLU A 10 -9.58 9.81 4.03
CA GLU A 10 -9.58 8.45 4.56
C GLU A 10 -9.80 7.42 3.45
N THR A 11 -9.06 6.33 3.51
CA THR A 11 -9.16 5.25 2.53
C THR A 11 -9.40 3.92 3.25
N LEU A 12 -10.45 3.23 2.83
CA LEU A 12 -10.83 1.92 3.34
C LEU A 12 -10.39 0.85 2.34
N VAL A 13 -9.69 -0.17 2.81
CA VAL A 13 -9.23 -1.31 1.98
C VAL A 13 -9.61 -2.60 2.67
N ALA A 14 -10.34 -3.45 1.97
CA ALA A 14 -10.74 -4.77 2.42
C ALA A 14 -10.07 -5.86 1.58
N GLY A 15 -9.84 -7.02 2.20
CA GLY A 15 -9.40 -8.21 1.46
C GLY A 15 -8.72 -9.25 2.32
N THR A 16 -7.82 -9.99 1.68
CA THR A 16 -7.04 -11.05 2.32
C THR A 16 -5.85 -10.46 3.08
N VAL A 17 -5.72 -10.80 4.35
CA VAL A 17 -4.57 -10.39 5.17
C VAL A 17 -3.38 -11.32 4.93
N LEU A 18 -2.24 -10.71 4.60
CA LEU A 18 -0.93 -11.32 4.60
C LEU A 18 -0.17 -10.82 5.83
N ARG A 19 -0.14 -11.65 6.88
CA ARG A 19 0.65 -11.37 8.10
C ARG A 19 2.13 -11.63 7.81
N SER A 20 2.92 -10.58 7.77
CA SER A 20 4.37 -10.64 7.70
C SER A 20 4.91 -9.23 7.84
N PRO A 21 6.15 -9.03 8.30
CA PRO A 21 6.83 -7.76 8.11
C PRO A 21 6.75 -7.39 6.61
N ALA A 22 6.35 -6.16 6.31
CA ALA A 22 6.41 -5.51 5.01
C ALA A 22 7.84 -5.48 4.45
N LEU A 23 8.23 -6.63 3.90
CA LEU A 23 9.31 -6.86 2.95
C LEU A 23 8.89 -8.05 2.07
N ALA A 24 7.65 -8.03 1.57
CA ALA A 24 7.06 -9.10 0.76
C ALA A 24 7.42 -9.01 -0.73
N VAL A 25 8.36 -8.12 -1.06
CA VAL A 25 8.68 -7.71 -2.43
C VAL A 25 9.73 -8.64 -3.07
N GLU A 26 10.36 -9.51 -2.29
CA GLU A 26 11.42 -10.40 -2.75
C GLU A 26 11.21 -11.86 -2.28
N GLY A 27 11.65 -12.80 -3.13
CA GLY A 27 11.71 -14.23 -2.79
C GLY A 27 10.35 -14.89 -2.49
N PRO A 28 10.30 -15.89 -1.58
CA PRO A 28 9.09 -16.70 -1.32
C PRO A 28 7.85 -15.92 -0.85
N ARG A 29 8.03 -14.68 -0.38
CA ARG A 29 6.93 -13.81 0.06
C ARG A 29 6.19 -13.22 -1.13
N ARG A 30 6.89 -12.93 -2.24
CA ARG A 30 6.28 -12.46 -3.50
C ARG A 30 5.27 -13.47 -4.01
N THR A 31 5.60 -14.77 -3.98
CA THR A 31 4.67 -15.84 -4.38
C THR A 31 3.36 -15.81 -3.59
N LYS A 32 3.42 -15.57 -2.27
CA LYS A 32 2.21 -15.47 -1.44
C LYS A 32 1.34 -14.26 -1.81
N VAL A 33 1.97 -13.14 -2.16
CA VAL A 33 1.28 -11.93 -2.64
C VAL A 33 0.62 -12.19 -3.99
N GLU A 34 1.34 -12.80 -4.92
CA GLU A 34 0.81 -13.18 -6.24
C GLU A 34 -0.37 -14.17 -6.13
N GLU A 35 -0.26 -15.18 -5.26
CA GLU A 35 -1.36 -16.10 -4.99
C GLU A 35 -2.57 -15.41 -4.35
N ALA A 36 -2.35 -14.45 -3.45
CA ALA A 36 -3.43 -13.66 -2.87
C ALA A 36 -4.12 -12.81 -3.94
N TRP A 37 -3.37 -12.18 -4.84
CA TRP A 37 -3.94 -11.44 -5.96
C TRP A 37 -4.72 -12.35 -6.91
N LYS A 38 -4.18 -13.52 -7.28
CA LYS A 38 -4.90 -14.51 -8.10
C LYS A 38 -6.25 -14.90 -7.48
N ARG A 39 -6.29 -15.12 -6.16
CA ARG A 39 -7.54 -15.44 -5.45
C ARG A 39 -8.51 -14.26 -5.40
N ASN A 40 -8.03 -13.04 -5.17
CA ASN A 40 -8.88 -11.85 -5.12
C ASN A 40 -9.45 -11.50 -6.50
N LEU A 41 -8.64 -11.52 -7.55
CA LEU A 41 -9.06 -11.21 -8.92
C LEU A 41 -9.98 -12.28 -9.53
N ALA A 42 -9.99 -13.51 -8.98
CA ALA A 42 -10.96 -14.54 -9.36
C ALA A 42 -12.37 -14.29 -8.76
N ARG A 43 -12.51 -13.34 -7.83
CA ARG A 43 -13.79 -12.95 -7.23
C ARG A 43 -14.34 -11.70 -7.93
N SER A 44 -15.64 -11.46 -7.77
CA SER A 44 -16.22 -10.15 -8.08
C SER A 44 -15.94 -9.18 -6.93
N LEU A 45 -15.05 -8.22 -7.16
CA LEU A 45 -14.67 -7.23 -6.15
C LEU A 45 -15.68 -6.06 -6.14
N PRO A 46 -16.14 -5.60 -4.95
CA PRO A 46 -17.05 -4.46 -4.83
C PRO A 46 -16.46 -3.14 -5.30
N GLY A 47 -15.13 -3.03 -5.28
CA GLY A 47 -14.41 -1.82 -5.67
C GLY A 47 -13.13 -2.14 -6.44
N PRO A 48 -12.39 -1.10 -6.86
CA PRO A 48 -11.17 -1.29 -7.63
C PRO A 48 -10.10 -2.02 -6.81
N PRO A 49 -9.23 -2.84 -7.45
CA PRO A 49 -8.10 -3.47 -6.79
C PRO A 49 -7.26 -2.46 -6.02
N ALA A 50 -6.91 -2.83 -4.79
CA ALA A 50 -6.08 -2.02 -3.91
C ALA A 50 -5.32 -2.87 -2.89
N SER A 51 -4.24 -2.30 -2.36
CA SER A 51 -3.52 -2.86 -1.22
C SER A 51 -3.38 -1.83 -0.09
N ALA A 52 -3.31 -2.32 1.13
CA ALA A 52 -3.06 -1.51 2.33
C ALA A 52 -1.96 -2.13 3.19
N TYR A 53 -1.08 -1.28 3.71
CA TYR A 53 -0.07 -1.63 4.69
C TYR A 53 -0.34 -0.84 5.96
N VAL A 54 -0.66 -1.53 7.06
CA VAL A 54 -1.01 -0.92 8.34
C VAL A 54 -0.39 -1.73 9.48
N ASP A 55 -0.60 -1.29 10.73
CA ASP A 55 -0.08 -2.00 11.92
C ASP A 55 1.46 -1.99 11.91
N HIS A 56 2.06 -0.78 11.89
CA HIS A 56 3.53 -0.61 11.92
C HIS A 56 4.09 -1.01 13.29
N ALA A 57 5.14 -1.81 13.24
CA ALA A 57 5.93 -2.25 14.38
C ALA A 57 7.31 -1.60 14.33
N PRO A 58 7.55 -0.52 15.11
CA PRO A 58 8.82 0.20 15.12
C PRO A 58 10.03 -0.69 15.46
N GLU A 59 9.83 -1.72 16.28
CA GLU A 59 10.87 -2.66 16.72
C GLU A 59 11.52 -3.46 15.59
N ILE A 60 10.79 -3.68 14.49
CA ILE A 60 11.27 -4.35 13.28
C ILE A 60 11.21 -3.42 12.05
N ASN A 61 10.89 -2.15 12.28
CA ASN A 61 10.65 -1.12 11.28
C ASN A 61 9.82 -1.61 10.07
N SER A 62 8.65 -2.19 10.35
CA SER A 62 7.86 -2.84 9.31
C SER A 62 6.38 -2.91 9.65
N TYR A 63 5.51 -2.88 8.64
CA TYR A 63 4.09 -3.17 8.83
C TYR A 63 3.87 -4.66 9.05
N LEU A 64 3.09 -5.03 10.04
CA LEU A 64 2.69 -6.41 10.33
C LEU A 64 1.51 -6.89 9.48
N THR A 65 0.77 -5.93 8.91
CA THR A 65 -0.49 -6.20 8.20
C THR A 65 -0.41 -5.63 6.79
N HIS A 66 -0.39 -6.54 5.82
CA HIS A 66 -0.57 -6.23 4.40
C HIS A 66 -1.91 -6.82 3.96
N ILE A 67 -2.81 -6.00 3.42
CA ILE A 67 -4.10 -6.44 2.87
C ILE A 67 -4.03 -6.37 1.36
N VAL A 68 -4.32 -7.49 0.70
CA VAL A 68 -4.49 -7.57 -0.76
C VAL A 68 -5.98 -7.73 -1.05
N GLY A 69 -6.58 -6.78 -1.78
CA GLY A 69 -7.99 -6.84 -2.13
C GLY A 69 -8.47 -5.61 -2.90
N TYR A 70 -9.39 -4.85 -2.32
CA TYR A 70 -10.12 -3.78 -3.00
C TYR A 70 -10.35 -2.58 -2.09
N ARG A 71 -10.51 -1.41 -2.72
CA ARG A 71 -10.92 -0.20 -2.03
C ARG A 71 -12.43 -0.24 -1.77
N CYS A 72 -12.83 -0.04 -0.52
CA CYS A 72 -14.23 0.14 -0.14
C CYS A 72 -14.61 1.63 -0.23
N GLY A 73 -15.86 1.90 -0.62
CA GLY A 73 -16.51 3.20 -0.44
C GLY A 73 -16.99 3.37 1.00
N ASP A 74 -17.59 2.34 1.58
CA ASP A 74 -18.04 2.29 2.97
C ASP A 74 -18.03 0.86 3.54
N LEU A 75 -18.52 0.67 4.77
CA LEU A 75 -18.54 -0.63 5.46
C LEU A 75 -19.46 -1.66 4.79
N GLY A 76 -20.46 -1.22 4.02
CA GLY A 76 -21.39 -2.09 3.29
C GLY A 76 -20.73 -2.83 2.12
N ASP A 77 -19.58 -2.36 1.63
CA ASP A 77 -18.80 -3.04 0.61
C ASP A 77 -18.00 -4.23 1.17
N LEU A 78 -17.89 -4.38 2.50
CA LEU A 78 -17.08 -5.44 3.09
C LEU A 78 -17.72 -6.82 2.82
N GLN A 79 -17.02 -7.66 2.06
CA GLN A 79 -17.46 -9.03 1.81
C GLN A 79 -17.15 -9.97 2.99
N PRO A 80 -17.98 -11.00 3.24
CA PRO A 80 -17.74 -11.97 4.30
C PRO A 80 -16.37 -12.65 4.20
N GLY A 81 -15.67 -12.73 5.33
CA GLY A 81 -14.34 -13.33 5.43
C GLY A 81 -13.17 -12.41 5.08
N ASP A 82 -13.43 -11.24 4.49
CA ASP A 82 -12.40 -10.21 4.32
C ASP A 82 -12.18 -9.42 5.62
N VAL A 83 -10.98 -8.86 5.74
CA VAL A 83 -10.63 -7.92 6.82
C VAL A 83 -10.50 -6.53 6.23
N LEU A 84 -11.00 -5.53 6.95
CA LEU A 84 -10.91 -4.12 6.58
C LEU A 84 -9.79 -3.42 7.34
N ALA A 85 -8.98 -2.64 6.64
CA ALA A 85 -8.12 -1.63 7.21
C ALA A 85 -8.58 -0.22 6.82
N ARG A 86 -8.37 0.71 7.74
CA ARG A 86 -8.61 2.14 7.56
C ARG A 86 -7.27 2.86 7.55
N ILE A 87 -6.99 3.53 6.44
CA ILE A 87 -5.83 4.39 6.29
C ILE A 87 -6.30 5.83 6.55
N PRO A 88 -5.78 6.50 7.60
CA PRO A 88 -6.22 7.84 7.96
C PRO A 88 -6.05 8.86 6.83
N ALA A 89 -6.89 9.90 6.84
CA ALA A 89 -6.67 11.09 6.02
C ALA A 89 -5.37 11.78 6.41
N GLY A 90 -4.72 12.44 5.45
CA GLY A 90 -3.47 13.16 5.71
C GLY A 90 -2.67 13.48 4.43
N ARG A 91 -1.41 13.88 4.64
CA ARG A 91 -0.44 14.11 3.57
C ARG A 91 0.27 12.82 3.18
N PHE A 92 0.37 12.55 1.89
CA PHE A 92 1.04 11.38 1.34
C PHE A 92 2.05 11.79 0.27
N ALA A 93 3.18 11.09 0.21
CA ALA A 93 4.00 11.07 -0.99
C ALA A 93 3.43 10.05 -1.97
N ARG A 94 3.04 10.51 -3.15
CA ARG A 94 2.53 9.67 -4.24
C ARG A 94 3.67 9.36 -5.21
N PHE A 95 3.92 8.07 -5.38
CA PHE A 95 4.78 7.52 -6.41
C PHE A 95 3.90 6.87 -7.47
N THR A 96 4.26 7.04 -8.74
CA THR A 96 3.54 6.42 -9.86
C THR A 96 4.55 5.80 -10.79
N LEU A 97 4.32 4.54 -11.17
CA LEU A 97 5.15 3.86 -12.15
C LEU A 97 4.29 2.94 -13.02
N SER A 98 4.62 2.91 -14.31
CA SER A 98 4.04 1.97 -15.27
C SER A 98 5.14 1.09 -15.87
N GLY A 99 4.83 -0.17 -16.13
CA GLY A 99 5.77 -1.13 -16.72
C GLY A 99 5.06 -2.23 -17.52
N ASP A 100 5.82 -3.15 -18.11
CA ASP A 100 5.27 -4.31 -18.83
C ASP A 100 4.81 -5.41 -17.87
N ASP A 101 5.55 -5.64 -16.79
CA ASP A 101 5.18 -6.56 -15.71
C ASP A 101 4.81 -5.78 -14.45
N LEU A 102 3.55 -5.85 -14.02
CA LEU A 102 3.06 -5.09 -12.87
C LEU A 102 3.76 -5.51 -11.56
N GLY A 103 4.09 -6.79 -11.41
CA GLY A 103 4.78 -7.29 -10.22
C GLY A 103 6.17 -6.68 -10.05
N ASP A 104 6.97 -6.67 -11.11
CA ASP A 104 8.29 -6.04 -11.16
C ASP A 104 8.19 -4.52 -11.03
N THR A 105 7.14 -3.92 -11.59
CA THR A 105 6.84 -2.49 -11.43
C THR A 105 6.59 -2.12 -9.97
N ILE A 106 5.78 -2.92 -9.25
CA ILE A 106 5.54 -2.76 -7.81
C ILE A 106 6.85 -2.90 -7.03
N VAL A 107 7.72 -3.85 -7.41
CA VAL A 107 9.03 -4.01 -6.77
C VAL A 107 9.90 -2.76 -6.94
N ALA A 108 9.95 -2.22 -8.14
CA ALA A 108 10.78 -1.07 -8.46
C ALA A 108 10.30 0.22 -7.75
N VAL A 109 8.99 0.42 -7.62
CA VAL A 109 8.45 1.59 -6.90
C VAL A 109 8.73 1.51 -5.40
N TRP A 110 8.61 0.34 -4.76
CA TRP A 110 8.95 0.18 -3.34
C TRP A 110 10.44 0.44 -3.07
N ARG A 111 11.32 -0.09 -3.91
CA ARG A 111 12.76 0.22 -3.82
C ARG A 111 13.01 1.73 -3.92
N SER A 112 12.35 2.40 -4.85
CA SER A 112 12.47 3.86 -5.01
C SER A 112 11.97 4.65 -3.79
N ILE A 113 10.92 4.16 -3.12
CA ILE A 113 10.40 4.74 -1.87
C ILE A 113 11.42 4.60 -0.75
N TRP A 114 11.98 3.39 -0.56
CA TRP A 114 12.99 3.14 0.46
C TRP A 114 14.25 3.97 0.22
N ASP A 115 14.69 4.10 -1.03
CA ASP A 115 15.83 4.95 -1.39
C ASP A 115 15.52 6.43 -1.11
N ALA A 116 14.28 6.89 -1.33
CA ALA A 116 13.86 8.26 -1.02
C ALA A 116 13.90 8.55 0.48
N GLU A 117 13.40 7.61 1.28
CA GLU A 117 13.39 7.70 2.74
C GLU A 117 14.81 7.63 3.31
N ALA A 118 15.64 6.70 2.84
CA ALA A 118 17.03 6.55 3.26
C ALA A 118 17.88 7.79 2.90
N ALA A 119 17.58 8.45 1.78
CA ALA A 119 18.21 9.70 1.37
C ALA A 119 17.64 10.94 2.09
N GLY A 120 16.68 10.79 3.01
CA GLY A 120 16.06 11.88 3.75
C GLY A 120 15.18 12.81 2.90
N ARG A 121 14.78 12.39 1.69
CA ARG A 121 13.90 13.19 0.82
C ARG A 121 12.46 13.22 1.31
N LEU A 122 12.08 12.27 2.16
CA LEU A 122 10.78 12.20 2.82
C LEU A 122 10.95 11.56 4.19
N VAL A 123 9.99 11.82 5.08
CA VAL A 123 9.87 11.17 6.39
C VAL A 123 8.47 10.60 6.49
N ARG A 124 8.36 9.28 6.73
CA ARG A 124 7.06 8.61 6.81
C ARG A 124 6.51 8.67 8.23
N SER A 125 5.19 8.83 8.35
CA SER A 125 4.49 8.73 9.65
C SER A 125 4.16 7.28 10.02
N TYR A 126 4.22 6.37 9.05
CA TYR A 126 3.87 4.96 9.23
C TYR A 126 2.44 4.71 9.74
N THR A 127 1.53 5.67 9.54
CA THR A 127 0.11 5.55 9.91
C THR A 127 -0.69 4.66 8.96
N GLY A 128 -0.16 4.43 7.76
CA GLY A 128 -0.65 3.45 6.79
C GLY A 128 -0.26 3.84 5.37
N ASP A 129 0.13 2.86 4.56
CA ASP A 129 0.42 3.06 3.15
C ASP A 129 -0.61 2.35 2.27
N TYR A 130 -0.79 2.87 1.06
CA TYR A 130 -1.85 2.46 0.15
C TYR A 130 -1.30 2.26 -1.26
N GLU A 131 -1.70 1.16 -1.91
CA GLU A 131 -1.49 0.97 -3.34
C GLU A 131 -2.81 1.00 -4.08
N ARG A 132 -2.76 1.62 -5.26
CA ARG A 132 -3.82 1.65 -6.24
C ARG A 132 -3.28 1.21 -7.58
N TYR A 133 -4.11 0.51 -8.33
CA TYR A 133 -3.79 0.06 -9.68
C TYR A 133 -4.81 0.69 -10.65
N PRO A 134 -4.48 1.84 -11.26
CA PRO A 134 -5.38 2.49 -12.21
C PRO A 134 -5.69 1.62 -13.44
N ASP A 135 -4.75 0.76 -13.82
CA ASP A 135 -4.82 -0.18 -14.93
C ASP A 135 -3.90 -1.39 -14.66
N GLU A 136 -3.82 -2.33 -15.61
CA GLU A 136 -3.04 -3.58 -15.48
C GLU A 136 -1.52 -3.39 -15.49
N ARG A 137 -1.04 -2.17 -15.76
CA ARG A 137 0.37 -1.86 -15.99
C ARG A 137 0.91 -0.78 -15.08
N THR A 138 0.04 -0.08 -14.37
CA THR A 138 0.37 1.09 -13.55
C THR A 138 0.08 0.83 -12.09
N VAL A 139 1.03 1.17 -11.22
CA VAL A 139 0.82 1.25 -9.78
C VAL A 139 1.04 2.68 -9.30
N GLU A 140 0.14 3.13 -8.42
CA GLU A 140 0.30 4.31 -7.61
C GLU A 140 0.48 3.87 -6.15
N VAL A 141 1.59 4.25 -5.52
CA VAL A 141 1.87 4.00 -4.11
C VAL A 141 1.83 5.31 -3.34
N TYR A 142 1.10 5.31 -2.24
CA TYR A 142 0.91 6.46 -1.37
C TYR A 142 1.49 6.09 0.00
N VAL A 143 2.57 6.75 0.39
CA VAL A 143 3.17 6.57 1.72
C VAL A 143 2.84 7.75 2.60
N ALA A 144 2.32 7.48 3.80
CA ALA A 144 1.89 8.53 4.72
C ALA A 144 3.13 9.31 5.22
N LEU A 145 3.08 10.63 5.12
CA LEU A 145 4.15 11.51 5.58
C LEU A 145 3.98 11.87 7.05
N ALA A 146 5.09 12.07 7.74
CA ALA A 146 5.09 12.74 9.03
C ALA A 146 4.69 14.20 8.83
N ASP A 147 3.96 14.75 9.80
CA ASP A 147 3.79 16.20 9.87
C ASP A 147 5.18 16.84 10.00
N GLU A 148 5.37 17.97 9.32
CA GLU A 148 6.57 18.77 9.57
C GLU A 148 6.60 19.09 11.08
N PRO A 149 7.76 18.93 11.75
CA PRO A 149 7.86 19.37 13.13
C PRO A 149 7.42 20.83 13.16
N ALA A 150 6.39 21.12 13.95
CA ALA A 150 6.08 22.50 14.27
C ALA A 150 7.33 23.04 14.98
N ASP A 151 8.10 23.89 14.30
CA ASP A 151 9.13 24.69 14.94
C ASP A 151 8.42 25.49 16.04
N GLY A 152 8.56 25.01 17.28
CA GLY A 152 8.04 25.64 18.49
C GLY A 152 8.96 26.70 19.03
#